data_AF-A0A4R1Q479-F1
#
_entry.id   AF-A0A4R1Q479-F1
#
_cell.length_a   1.000
_cell.length_b   1.000
_cell.length_c   1.000
_cell.angle_alpha   90.00
_cell.angle_beta   90.00
_cell.angle_gamma   90.00
#
_symmetry.space_group_name_H-M   'P 1'
#
loop_
_entity.id
_entity.type
_entity.pdbx_description
1 polymer ?
#
loop_
_entity_poly.entity_id
_entity_poly.type
_entity_poly.pdbx_seq_one_letter_code
_entity_poly.pdbx_strand_id
1 'polypeptide(L)' 'MSLKQGDTVTSIEAGRQNPASVVTLDLSDKQLKEIDLAILMFDNLEELILDGNPELRWVIPALGKSETDQG' A
#
# COMPACT_ATOMS: atom_id res chain seq x y z
N MET A 1 8.72 16.81 -9.89
CA MET A 1 9.85 16.14 -9.22
C MET A 1 9.95 14.75 -9.81
N SER A 2 11.12 14.34 -10.28
CA SER A 2 11.35 12.97 -10.76
C SER A 2 11.89 12.14 -9.60
N LEU A 3 11.17 11.08 -9.24
CA LEU A 3 11.62 10.08 -8.27
C LEU A 3 12.83 9.33 -8.86
N LYS A 4 13.90 9.22 -8.08
CA LYS A 4 15.08 8.42 -8.40
C LYS A 4 14.94 7.03 -7.80
N GLN A 5 15.67 6.09 -8.37
CA GLN A 5 15.78 4.74 -7.83
C GLN A 5 16.41 4.81 -6.43
N GLY A 6 15.75 4.20 -5.43
CA GLY A 6 16.15 4.26 -4.03
C GLY A 6 15.53 5.42 -3.23
N ASP A 7 14.68 6.25 -3.85
CA ASP A 7 13.92 7.25 -3.10
C ASP A 7 12.81 6.58 -2.28
N THR A 8 12.72 6.96 -1.01
CA THR A 8 11.58 6.65 -0.16
C THR A 8 10.38 7.49 -0.57
N VAL A 9 9.27 6.84 -0.89
CA VAL A 9 8.00 7.49 -1.20
C VAL A 9 7.10 7.42 0.02
N THR A 10 6.46 8.53 0.40
CA THR A 10 5.68 8.60 1.66
C THR A 10 4.15 8.56 1.47
N SER A 11 3.68 8.33 0.25
CA SER A 11 2.25 8.15 -0.06
C SER A 11 2.05 7.40 -1.38
N ILE A 12 0.90 6.71 -1.51
CA ILE A 12 0.54 5.97 -2.72
C ILE A 12 0.36 6.93 -3.91
N GLU A 13 -0.18 8.13 -3.69
CA GLU A 13 -0.38 9.14 -4.74
C GLU A 13 0.93 9.64 -5.33
N ALA A 14 1.96 9.81 -4.50
CA ALA A 14 3.29 10.20 -4.96
C ALA A 14 3.92 9.07 -5.79
N GLY A 15 3.79 7.82 -5.31
CA GLY A 15 4.30 6.63 -6.02
C GLY A 15 3.62 6.42 -7.37
N ARG A 16 2.34 6.75 -7.49
CA ARG A 16 1.55 6.65 -8.73
C ARG A 16 2.12 7.45 -9.90
N GLN A 17 2.90 8.49 -9.64
CA GLN A 17 3.51 9.29 -10.72
C GLN A 17 4.63 8.53 -11.43
N ASN A 18 5.28 7.58 -10.74
CA ASN A 18 6.28 6.70 -11.34
C ASN A 18 6.36 5.35 -10.57
N PRO A 19 5.38 4.45 -10.75
CA PRO A 19 5.26 3.23 -9.95
C PRO A 19 6.49 2.32 -10.05
N ALA A 20 7.11 2.26 -11.23
CA ALA A 20 8.30 1.47 -11.48
C ALA A 20 9.56 2.00 -10.77
N SER A 21 9.55 3.23 -10.22
CA SER A 21 10.67 3.75 -9.44
C SER A 21 10.56 3.52 -7.93
N VAL A 22 9.39 3.09 -7.45
CA VAL A 22 9.13 2.94 -6.02
C VAL A 22 9.79 1.64 -5.54
N VAL A 23 10.85 1.79 -4.75
CA VAL A 23 11.58 0.67 -4.11
C VAL A 23 11.23 0.58 -2.62
N THR A 24 11.11 1.74 -1.95
CA THR A 24 10.68 1.84 -0.55
C THR A 24 9.44 2.72 -0.46
N LEU A 25 8.37 2.19 0.14
CA LEU A 25 7.14 2.91 0.47
C LEU A 25 7.01 3.04 1.98
N ASP A 26 7.14 4.26 2.48
CA ASP A 26 7.02 4.58 3.89
C ASP A 26 5.64 5.19 4.21
N LEU A 27 4.80 4.40 4.84
CA LEU A 27 3.48 4.82 5.31
C LEU A 27 3.45 4.88 6.84
N SER A 28 4.58 5.13 7.50
CA SER A 28 4.62 5.26 8.95
C SER A 28 3.78 6.44 9.45
N ASP A 29 3.20 6.26 10.63
CA ASP A 29 2.49 7.32 11.36
C ASP A 29 1.36 8.01 10.56
N LYS A 30 0.75 7.30 9.61
CA LYS A 30 -0.35 7.82 8.76
C LYS A 30 -1.75 7.54 9.31
N GLN A 31 -1.86 6.99 10.53
CA GLN A 31 -3.13 6.60 11.15
C GLN A 31 -3.95 5.63 10.28
N LEU A 32 -3.25 4.76 9.53
CA LEU A 32 -3.90 3.80 8.66
C LEU A 32 -4.67 2.77 9.48
N LYS A 33 -5.87 2.44 9.01
CA LYS A 33 -6.70 1.34 9.53
C LYS A 33 -6.64 0.10 8.64
N GLU A 34 -6.36 0.32 7.36
CA GLU A 34 -6.22 -0.69 6.33
C GLU A 34 -5.14 -0.25 5.33
N ILE A 35 -4.62 -1.23 4.58
CA ILE A 35 -3.70 -0.98 3.47
C ILE A 35 -4.48 -1.20 2.18
N ASP A 36 -4.50 -0.20 1.31
CA ASP A 36 -5.08 -0.32 -0.04
C ASP A 36 -4.25 -1.30 -0.89
N LEU A 37 -4.90 -2.21 -1.61
CA LEU A 37 -4.27 -3.11 -2.57
C LEU A 37 -3.59 -2.36 -3.73
N ALA A 38 -3.82 -1.05 -3.87
CA ALA A 38 -3.05 -0.18 -4.74
C ALA A 38 -1.52 -0.29 -4.54
N ILE A 39 -1.02 -0.71 -3.38
CA ILE A 39 0.43 -0.96 -3.20
C ILE A 39 0.98 -2.04 -4.15
N LEU A 40 0.12 -2.92 -4.68
CA LEU A 40 0.50 -3.97 -5.62
C LEU A 40 0.88 -3.44 -7.01
N MET A 41 0.64 -2.15 -7.31
CA MET A 41 1.06 -1.54 -8.58
C MET A 41 2.55 -1.16 -8.62
N PHE A 42 3.23 -1.20 -7.48
CA PHE A 42 4.65 -0.85 -7.36
C PHE A 42 5.49 -2.10 -7.62
N ASP A 43 5.69 -2.43 -8.90
CA ASP A 43 6.32 -3.68 -9.35
C ASP A 43 7.74 -3.91 -8.80
N ASN A 44 8.44 -2.84 -8.40
CA ASN A 44 9.80 -2.87 -7.86
C ASN A 44 9.86 -2.59 -6.35
N LEU A 45 8.71 -2.63 -5.64
CA LEU A 45 8.67 -2.38 -4.20
C LEU A 45 9.36 -3.52 -3.44
N GLU A 46 10.43 -3.19 -2.72
CA GLU A 46 11.22 -4.13 -1.92
C GLU A 46 10.92 -3.95 -0.42
N GLU A 47 10.59 -2.73 0.02
CA GLU A 47 10.37 -2.39 1.43
C GLU A 47 9.08 -1.58 1.64
N LEU A 48 8.25 -2.02 2.59
CA LEU A 48 7.02 -1.34 3.02
C LEU A 48 7.08 -1.08 4.52
N ILE A 49 7.18 0.20 4.91
CA ILE A 49 7.26 0.63 6.31
C ILE A 49 5.87 1.08 6.78
N LEU A 50 5.38 0.49 7.86
CA LEU A 50 4.00 0.68 8.37
C LEU A 50 3.96 1.01 9.87
N ASP A 51 5.12 1.28 10.48
CA ASP A 51 5.23 1.56 11.90
C ASP A 51 4.37 2.77 12.31
N GLY A 52 3.93 2.83 13.56
CA GLY A 52 3.15 3.97 14.04
C GLY A 52 1.71 4.05 13.50
N ASN A 53 1.17 2.97 12.94
CA ASN A 53 -0.25 2.87 12.59
C ASN A 53 -1.00 1.97 13.61
N PRO A 54 -1.43 2.50 14.77
CA PRO A 54 -1.92 1.68 15.89
C PRO A 54 -3.26 0.97 15.63
N GLU A 55 -4.04 1.45 14.67
CA GLU A 55 -5.33 0.85 14.28
C GLU A 55 -5.23 -0.04 13.04
N LEU A 56 -4.02 -0.24 12.50
CA LEU A 56 -3.82 -0.96 11.25
C LEU A 56 -4.20 -2.43 11.38
N ARG A 57 -5.06 -2.89 10.46
CA ARG A 57 -5.48 -4.29 10.36
C ARG A 57 -5.14 -4.84 8.99
N TRP A 58 -4.59 -6.05 8.96
CA TRP A 58 -4.53 -6.84 7.73
C TRP A 58 -5.88 -7.51 7.50
N VAL A 59 -6.65 -6.96 6.56
CA VAL A 59 -7.84 -7.62 6.06
C VAL A 59 -7.41 -8.52 4.90
N ILE A 60 -7.34 -9.82 5.14
CA ILE A 60 -7.27 -10.80 4.05
C ILE A 60 -8.68 -10.88 3.48
N PRO A 61 -8.93 -10.50 2.21
CA PRO A 61 -10.23 -10.71 1.59
C PRO A 61 -10.52 -12.20 1.73
N ALA A 62 -11.54 -12.56 2.53
CA ALA A 62 -11.84 -13.95 2.81
C ALA A 62 -11.97 -14.69 1.47
N LEU A 63 -11.18 -15.74 1.29
CA LEU A 63 -11.29 -16.65 0.15
C LEU A 63 -12.73 -17.17 0.09
N GLY A 64 -13.56 -16.58 -0.77
CA GLY A 64 -14.94 -17.02 -1.01
C GLY A 64 -15.90 -16.79 0.15
N LYS A 65 -16.41 -15.56 0.30
CA LYS A 65 -17.85 -15.41 0.54
C LYS A 65 -18.45 -14.87 -0.75
N SER A 66 -18.78 -15.79 -1.65
CA SER A 66 -19.70 -15.50 -2.73
C SER A 66 -20.99 -14.98 -2.10
N GLU A 67 -21.41 -13.79 -2.51
CA GLU A 67 -22.75 -13.30 -2.30
C GLU A 67 -23.74 -14.29 -2.95
N THR A 68 -24.25 -15.23 -2.16
CA THR A 68 -25.47 -15.96 -2.46
C THR A 68 -26.35 -15.88 -1.24
N ASP A 69 -27.10 -14.79 -1.15
CA ASP A 69 -28.47 -14.80 -0.62
C ASP A 69 -29.13 -13.49 -1.06
N GLN A 70 -29.71 -13.52 -2.26
CA GLN A 70 -30.89 -12.71 -2.54
C GLN A 70 -32.09 -13.64 -2.38
N GLY A 71 -32.75 -13.52 -1.24
CA GLY A 71 -34.12 -14.01 -1.04
C GLY A 71 -35.14 -13.00 -1.54
#